data_AF-A0A3B9KXC6-F1
#
_entry.id   AF-A0A3B9KXC6-F1
#
_cell.length_a   1.000
_cell.length_b   1.000
_cell.length_c   1.000
_cell.angle_alpha   90.00
_cell.angle_beta   90.00
_cell.angle_gamma   90.00
#
_symmetry.space_group_name_H-M   'P 1'
#
loop_
_entity.id
_entity.type
_entity.pdbx_description
1 polymer ?
#
loop_
_entity_poly.entity_id
_entity_poly.type
_entity_poly.pdbx_seq_one_letter_code
_entity_poly.pdbx_strand_id
1 'polypeptide(L)'
;EPDTYEGGELEIELAGMTQSVKLPPGSLVLYPSTTLHRVAPVTSGTRLACVGWIESAIPDAAVREILFDLENLRSSLVGKLDLQSPEMLVLSKSISNLTRRFGQS
;
A
#
# COMPACT_ATOMS: atom_id res chain seq x y z
N GLU A 1 -20.63 -2.45 -9.16
CA GLU A 1 -19.86 -3.69 -8.84
C GLU A 1 -18.88 -3.92 -9.99
N PRO A 2 -17.81 -4.74 -9.87
CA PRO A 2 -16.86 -4.89 -10.98
C PRO A 2 -17.51 -5.57 -12.19
N ASP A 3 -18.54 -6.40 -11.98
CA ASP A 3 -19.25 -7.13 -13.02
C ASP A 3 -20.36 -6.30 -13.70
N THR A 4 -20.58 -5.05 -13.26
CA THR A 4 -21.60 -4.16 -13.86
C THR A 4 -21.03 -3.27 -14.97
N TYR A 5 -19.74 -3.44 -15.32
CA TYR A 5 -19.09 -2.73 -16.43
C TYR A 5 -18.01 -3.62 -17.06
N GLU A 6 -17.81 -3.45 -18.37
CA GLU A 6 -16.79 -4.16 -19.15
C GLU A 6 -15.57 -3.27 -19.36
N GLY A 7 -14.37 -3.83 -19.22
CA GLY A 7 -13.11 -3.07 -19.19
C GLY A 7 -12.94 -2.26 -17.89
N GLY A 8 -12.23 -1.12 -17.97
CA GLY A 8 -12.04 -0.22 -16.83
C GLY A 8 -11.02 -0.68 -15.80
N GLU A 9 -10.22 -1.70 -16.10
CA GLU A 9 -9.11 -2.15 -15.26
C GLU A 9 -8.09 -1.01 -15.08
N LEU A 10 -7.59 -0.82 -13.86
CA LEU A 10 -6.39 -0.02 -13.64
C LEU A 10 -5.19 -0.88 -13.98
N GLU A 11 -4.50 -0.54 -15.07
CA GLU A 11 -3.29 -1.19 -15.53
C GLU A 11 -2.06 -0.43 -15.01
N ILE A 12 -1.20 -1.13 -14.29
CA ILE A 12 0.00 -0.59 -13.64
C ILE A 12 1.23 -1.31 -14.20
N GLU A 13 2.19 -0.56 -14.73
CA GLU A 13 3.44 -1.10 -15.28
C GLU A 13 4.44 -1.42 -14.17
N LEU A 14 4.82 -2.69 -14.05
CA LEU A 14 5.74 -3.23 -13.05
C LEU A 14 6.86 -3.99 -13.76
N ALA A 15 8.07 -3.42 -13.81
CA ALA A 15 9.31 -4.08 -14.22
C ALA A 15 9.15 -5.23 -15.25
N GLY A 16 8.58 -4.92 -16.42
CA GLY A 16 8.39 -5.88 -17.52
C GLY A 16 7.06 -6.63 -17.55
N MET A 17 6.12 -6.28 -16.68
CA MET A 17 4.77 -6.83 -16.62
C MET A 17 3.74 -5.73 -16.38
N THR A 18 2.52 -5.90 -16.89
CA THR A 18 1.38 -5.04 -16.57
C THR A 18 0.48 -5.76 -15.57
N GLN A 19 0.25 -5.15 -14.40
CA GLN A 19 -0.74 -5.63 -13.44
C GLN A 19 -2.08 -4.94 -13.68
N SER A 20 -3.12 -5.72 -13.95
CA SER A 20 -4.50 -5.23 -14.12
C SER A 20 -5.30 -5.38 -12.84
N VAL A 21 -5.94 -4.29 -12.39
CA VAL A 21 -6.68 -4.24 -11.13
C VAL A 21 -8.13 -3.83 -11.35
N LYS A 22 -9.07 -4.69 -10.92
CA LYS A 22 -10.52 -4.44 -10.90
C LYS A 22 -11.12 -5.02 -9.63
N LEU A 23 -11.28 -4.18 -8.61
CA LEU A 23 -11.70 -4.61 -7.27
C LEU A 23 -13.19 -4.38 -7.03
N PRO A 24 -13.82 -5.11 -6.09
CA PRO A 24 -15.17 -4.84 -5.62
C PRO A 24 -15.34 -3.42 -5.03
N PRO A 25 -16.54 -2.83 -5.06
CA PRO A 25 -16.84 -1.55 -4.39
C PRO A 25 -16.39 -1.55 -2.93
N GLY A 26 -15.85 -0.42 -2.47
CA GLY A 26 -15.31 -0.27 -1.11
C GLY A 26 -13.88 -0.77 -0.94
N SER A 27 -13.30 -1.43 -1.93
CA SER A 27 -11.88 -1.80 -1.93
C SER A 27 -11.00 -0.61 -2.37
N LEU A 28 -9.74 -0.63 -1.96
CA LEU A 28 -8.75 0.38 -2.32
C LEU A 28 -7.50 -0.28 -2.88
N VAL A 29 -6.89 0.34 -3.88
CA VAL A 29 -5.54 0.00 -4.35
C VAL A 29 -4.62 1.19 -4.10
N LEU A 30 -3.44 0.92 -3.55
CA LEU A 30 -2.41 1.92 -3.27
C LEU A 30 -1.15 1.52 -4.05
N TYR A 31 -0.57 2.46 -4.79
CA TYR A 31 0.64 2.25 -5.59
C TYR A 31 1.46 3.55 -5.65
N PRO A 32 2.77 3.46 -5.92
CA PRO A 32 3.61 4.66 -6.07
C PRO A 32 3.11 5.54 -7.22
N SER A 33 2.97 6.84 -6.96
CA SER A 33 2.54 7.81 -7.99
C SER A 33 3.51 7.93 -9.17
N THR A 34 4.75 7.48 -8.99
CA THR A 34 5.80 7.43 -10.03
C THR A 34 5.62 6.27 -11.00
N THR A 35 4.73 5.31 -10.72
CA THR A 35 4.51 4.15 -11.58
C THR A 35 3.64 4.53 -12.78
N LEU A 36 4.09 4.18 -13.99
CA LEU A 36 3.28 4.37 -15.20
C LEU A 36 2.01 3.52 -15.09
N HIS A 37 0.87 4.15 -15.34
CA HIS A 37 -0.43 3.49 -15.23
C HIS A 37 -1.44 4.10 -16.18
N ARG A 38 -2.48 3.33 -16.49
CA ARG A 38 -3.64 3.79 -17.26
C ARG A 38 -4.89 3.07 -16.80
N VAL A 39 -6.05 3.63 -17.13
CA VAL A 39 -7.32 2.91 -17.01
C VAL A 39 -7.68 2.38 -18.39
N ALA A 40 -7.90 1.06 -18.50
CA ALA A 40 -8.39 0.44 -19.73
C ALA A 40 -9.75 1.03 -20.13
N PRO A 41 -10.08 1.16 -21.42
CA PRO A 41 -11.38 1.70 -21.83
C PRO A 41 -12.54 0.92 -21.22
N VAL A 42 -13.54 1.63 -20.72
CA VAL A 42 -14.83 1.02 -20.34
C VAL A 42 -15.66 0.88 -21.61
N THR A 43 -15.97 -0.34 -22.03
CA THR A 43 -16.70 -0.62 -23.28
C THR A 43 -18.20 -0.79 -23.07
N SER A 44 -18.64 -1.06 -21.83
CA SER A 44 -20.04 -1.14 -21.42
C SER A 44 -20.21 -0.78 -19.94
N GLY A 45 -21.33 -0.19 -19.58
CA GLY A 45 -21.62 0.24 -18.20
C GLY A 45 -20.89 1.53 -17.80
N THR A 46 -20.61 1.70 -16.51
CA THR A 46 -19.92 2.89 -15.98
C THR A 46 -19.10 2.51 -14.74
N ARG A 47 -17.86 2.99 -14.69
CA ARG A 47 -16.96 2.83 -13.54
C ARG A 47 -16.81 4.15 -12.79
N LEU A 48 -17.40 4.24 -11.60
CA LEU A 48 -17.18 5.35 -10.67
C LEU A 48 -16.10 4.98 -9.67
N ALA A 49 -15.14 5.89 -9.45
CA ALA A 49 -14.05 5.70 -8.50
C ALA A 49 -13.66 7.05 -7.87
N CYS A 50 -13.18 6.99 -6.63
CA CYS A 50 -12.49 8.11 -5.99
C CYS A 50 -10.99 7.95 -6.22
N VAL A 51 -10.32 9.02 -6.64
CA VAL A 51 -8.87 9.04 -6.85
C VAL A 51 -8.30 10.20 -6.04
N GLY A 52 -7.17 9.96 -5.38
CA GLY A 52 -6.48 10.97 -4.60
C GLY A 52 -5.02 10.58 -4.38
N TRP A 53 -4.28 11.48 -3.76
CA TRP A 53 -2.87 11.30 -3.42
C TRP A 53 -2.69 11.46 -1.92
N ILE A 54 -1.71 10.75 -1.38
CA ILE A 54 -1.31 10.82 0.02
C ILE A 54 0.17 11.16 0.03
N GLU A 55 0.51 12.22 0.74
CA GLU A 55 1.90 12.52 1.06
C GLU A 55 2.35 11.61 2.21
N SER A 56 3.41 10.84 1.99
CA SER A 56 3.95 9.98 3.05
C SER A 56 4.81 10.80 4.00
N ALA A 57 4.66 10.57 5.30
CA ALA A 57 5.62 11.06 6.30
C ALA A 57 7.04 10.52 6.08
N ILE A 58 7.20 9.39 5.36
CA ILE A 58 8.49 8.81 4.97
C ILE A 58 8.69 9.02 3.46
N PRO A 59 9.50 10.01 3.04
CA PRO A 59 9.63 10.37 1.62
C PRO A 59 10.28 9.26 0.81
N ASP A 60 11.36 8.69 1.34
CA ASP A 60 12.13 7.64 0.67
C ASP A 60 11.30 6.34 0.60
N ALA A 61 11.08 5.86 -0.62
CA ALA A 61 10.27 4.67 -0.87
C ALA A 61 10.88 3.38 -0.31
N ALA A 62 12.19 3.20 -0.41
CA ALA A 62 12.87 2.01 0.09
C ALA A 62 12.83 1.98 1.63
N VAL A 63 13.00 3.14 2.28
CA VAL A 63 12.85 3.23 3.74
C VAL A 63 11.41 2.96 4.17
N ARG A 64 10.43 3.47 3.42
CA ARG A 64 9.01 3.24 3.69
C ARG A 64 8.63 1.76 3.59
N GLU A 65 9.19 1.05 2.60
CA GLU A 65 9.02 -0.39 2.43
C GLU A 65 9.58 -1.17 3.64
N ILE A 66 10.81 -0.86 4.07
CA ILE A 66 11.42 -1.47 5.27
C ILE A 66 10.55 -1.26 6.51
N LEU A 67 10.03 -0.03 6.72
CA LEU A 67 9.16 0.28 7.85
C LEU A 67 7.83 -0.49 7.78
N PHE A 68 7.27 -0.64 6.59
CA PHE A 68 6.06 -1.43 6.36
C PHE A 68 6.26 -2.91 6.72
N ASP A 69 7.39 -3.50 6.30
CA ASP A 69 7.72 -4.89 6.63
C ASP A 69 7.88 -5.12 8.13
N LEU A 70 8.58 -4.21 8.82
CA LEU A 70 8.76 -4.28 10.27
C LEU A 70 7.42 -4.17 11.03
N GLU A 71 6.51 -3.33 10.54
CA GLU A 71 5.19 -3.15 11.15
C GLU A 71 4.27 -4.35 10.89
N ASN A 72 4.34 -4.95 9.70
CA ASN A 72 3.67 -6.22 9.41
C ASN A 72 4.21 -7.35 10.27
N LEU A 73 5.53 -7.45 10.43
CA LEU A 73 6.16 -8.40 11.34
C LEU A 73 5.62 -8.20 12.76
N ARG A 74 5.65 -6.96 13.28
CA ARG A 74 5.12 -6.62 14.61
C ARG A 74 3.68 -7.07 14.76
N SER A 75 2.83 -6.75 13.78
CA SER A 75 1.42 -7.13 13.75
C SER A 75 1.22 -8.65 13.71
N SER A 76 2.05 -9.38 12.98
CA SER A 76 1.99 -10.85 12.89
C SER A 76 2.43 -11.59 14.16
N LEU A 77 3.15 -10.89 15.05
CA LEU A 77 3.61 -11.40 16.34
C LEU A 77 2.62 -11.09 17.47
N VAL A 78 1.70 -10.14 17.26
CA VAL A 78 0.59 -9.90 18.20
C VAL A 78 -0.22 -11.19 18.36
N GLY A 79 -0.39 -11.62 19.61
CA GLY A 79 -1.07 -12.88 19.96
C GLY A 79 -0.15 -14.13 19.97
N LYS A 80 1.10 -14.01 19.50
CA LYS A 80 2.13 -15.05 19.64
C LYS A 80 3.12 -14.75 20.77
N LEU A 81 3.44 -13.47 20.96
CA LEU A 81 4.32 -12.99 22.03
C LEU A 81 3.55 -12.05 22.96
N ASP A 82 4.01 -11.99 24.22
CA ASP A 82 3.57 -10.93 25.13
C ASP A 82 4.02 -9.56 24.58
N LEU A 83 3.13 -8.57 24.62
CA LEU A 83 3.42 -7.22 24.14
C LEU A 83 4.54 -6.54 24.94
N GLN A 84 4.79 -6.99 26.17
CA GLN A 84 5.88 -6.52 27.03
C GLN A 84 7.14 -7.38 26.95
N SER A 85 7.20 -8.37 26.05
CA SER A 85 8.41 -9.16 25.88
C SER A 85 9.56 -8.28 25.38
N PRO A 86 10.83 -8.60 25.74
CA PRO A 86 11.99 -7.85 25.28
C PRO A 86 12.04 -7.70 23.75
N GLU A 87 11.65 -8.73 23.00
CA GLU A 87 11.63 -8.75 21.54
C GLU A 87 10.60 -7.74 20.98
N MET A 88 9.37 -7.75 21.52
CA MET A 88 8.31 -6.82 21.10
C MET A 88 8.66 -5.37 21.42
N LEU A 89 9.30 -5.13 22.57
CA LEU A 89 9.77 -3.80 22.98
C LEU A 89 10.91 -3.30 22.08
N VAL A 90 11.89 -4.16 21.75
CA VAL A 90 13.00 -3.81 20.85
C VAL A 90 12.49 -3.52 19.44
N LEU A 91 11.56 -4.33 18.91
CA LEU A 91 10.96 -4.11 17.60
C LEU A 91 10.21 -2.76 17.55
N SER A 92 9.33 -2.52 18.53
CA SER A 92 8.56 -1.27 18.63
C SER A 92 9.46 -0.04 18.77
N LYS A 93 10.51 -0.13 19.59
CA LYS A 93 11.53 0.91 19.73
C LYS A 93 12.26 1.17 18.41
N SER A 94 12.61 0.12 17.68
CA SER A 94 13.34 0.22 16.42
C SER A 94 12.50 0.91 15.36
N ILE A 95 11.24 0.50 15.19
CA ILE A 95 10.27 1.16 14.30
C ILE A 95 10.16 2.64 14.65
N SER A 96 9.91 2.96 15.93
CA SER A 96 9.78 4.35 16.39
C SER A 96 11.03 5.19 16.10
N ASN A 97 12.23 4.63 16.29
CA ASN A 97 13.48 5.31 16.01
C ASN A 97 13.70 5.55 14.52
N LEU A 98 13.39 4.56 13.67
CA LEU A 98 13.51 4.67 12.22
C LEU A 98 12.51 5.69 11.67
N THR A 99 11.25 5.65 12.11
CA THR A 99 10.23 6.63 11.74
C THR A 99 10.66 8.06 12.10
N ARG A 100 11.19 8.28 13.31
CA ARG A 100 11.69 9.61 13.69
C ARG A 100 12.93 10.04 12.88
N ARG A 101 13.79 9.10 12.51
CA ARG A 101 15.03 9.39 11.78
C ARG A 101 14.78 9.77 10.32
N PHE A 102 13.84 9.09 9.68
CA PHE A 102 13.57 9.22 8.25
C PHE A 102 12.28 9.95 7.93
N GLY A 103 11.49 10.27 8.94
CA GLY A 103 10.29 11.08 8.81
C GLY A 103 10.60 12.54 8.50
N GLN A 104 9.72 13.18 7.75
CA GLN A 104 9.70 14.64 7.61
C GLN A 104 8.82 15.26 8.69
N SER A 105 9.29 16.40 9.23
CA SER A 105 8.60 17.24 10.22
C SER A 105 7.47 18.04 9.59
#